data_AF-A0A2D6CW80-F1
#
_entry.id   AF-A0A2D6CW80-F1
#
_cell.length_a   1.000
_cell.length_b   1.000
_cell.length_c   1.000
_cell.angle_alpha   90.00
_cell.angle_beta   90.00
_cell.angle_gamma   90.00
#
_symmetry.space_group_name_H-M   'P 1'
#
loop_
_entity.id
_entity.type
_entity.pdbx_description
1 polymer ?
#
loop_
_entity_poly.entity_id
_entity_poly.type
_entity_poly.pdbx_seq_one_letter_code
_entity_poly.pdbx_strand_id
1 'polypeptide(L)'
;MVSVQQLFDACEEFELTTAKLYSDFMIRLGSEDDRVAQFWEEMSSEEWEHYVIVHFGRNLCERAGMMREPVQTADAETLAELRQVLRESEERVARGAYTLNDAFRMAVLFETSEVDDLFMRLVGVIRQAIERLGEYHLEKRIQRANAHMHDHLDGLVRAVRRLANDPELVRYAREAVAAHLG
;
A
#
# COMPACT_ATOMS: atom_id res chain seq x y z
N MET A 1 10.22 -16.43 7.53
CA MET A 1 8.87 -17.01 7.30
C MET A 1 7.96 -16.54 8.41
N VAL A 2 6.76 -16.13 8.04
CA VAL A 2 5.69 -15.73 8.96
C VAL A 2 4.45 -16.58 8.68
N SER A 3 3.47 -16.59 9.59
CA SER A 3 2.19 -17.25 9.31
C SER A 3 1.32 -16.43 8.36
N VAL A 4 0.35 -17.08 7.71
CA VAL A 4 -0.71 -16.40 6.95
C VAL A 4 -1.39 -15.31 7.79
N GLN A 5 -1.67 -15.60 9.07
CA GLN A 5 -2.21 -14.60 10.01
C GLN A 5 -1.31 -13.36 10.13
N GLN A 6 -0.01 -13.55 10.36
CA GLN A 6 0.93 -12.43 10.50
C GLN A 6 1.05 -11.61 9.21
N LEU A 7 0.94 -12.25 8.05
CA LEU A 7 0.91 -11.56 6.76
C LEU A 7 -0.37 -10.72 6.61
N PHE A 8 -1.54 -11.27 6.94
CA PHE A 8 -2.80 -10.51 6.93
C PHE A 8 -2.75 -9.32 7.89
N ASP A 9 -2.25 -9.52 9.12
CA ASP A 9 -2.15 -8.44 10.10
C ASP A 9 -1.21 -7.32 9.64
N ALA A 10 -0.12 -7.67 8.96
CA ALA A 10 0.81 -6.69 8.40
C ALA A 10 0.17 -5.91 7.25
N CYS A 11 -0.38 -6.59 6.23
CA CYS A 11 -1.03 -5.92 5.11
C CYS A 11 -2.21 -5.04 5.59
N GLU A 12 -3.05 -5.54 6.50
CA GLU A 12 -4.16 -4.75 7.05
C GLU A 12 -3.68 -3.44 7.70
N GLU A 13 -2.59 -3.49 8.46
CA GLU A 13 -1.97 -2.33 9.07
C GLU A 13 -1.43 -1.35 8.03
N PHE A 14 -0.70 -1.85 7.03
CA PHE A 14 -0.13 -1.01 5.96
C PHE A 14 -1.22 -0.34 5.12
N GLU A 15 -2.12 -1.10 4.48
CA GLU A 15 -3.14 -0.56 3.58
C GLU A 15 -4.04 0.46 4.31
N LEU A 16 -4.49 0.15 5.53
CA LEU A 16 -5.38 1.02 6.29
C LEU A 16 -4.69 2.33 6.69
N THR A 17 -3.42 2.23 7.08
CA THR A 17 -2.68 3.40 7.56
C THR A 17 -2.32 4.30 6.39
N THR A 18 -1.83 3.75 5.28
CA THR A 18 -1.52 4.50 4.07
C THR A 18 -2.78 5.20 3.53
N ALA A 19 -3.92 4.51 3.48
CA ALA A 19 -5.21 5.13 3.11
C ALA A 19 -5.55 6.33 4.00
N LYS A 20 -5.39 6.22 5.32
CA LYS A 20 -5.66 7.33 6.25
C LYS A 20 -4.68 8.48 6.07
N LEU A 21 -3.40 8.21 5.84
CA LEU A 21 -2.39 9.23 5.60
C LEU A 21 -2.72 10.01 4.33
N TYR A 22 -3.06 9.32 3.24
CA TYR A 22 -3.46 9.95 1.98
C TYR A 22 -4.75 10.77 2.14
N SER A 23 -5.72 10.28 2.92
CA SER A 23 -6.91 11.07 3.27
C SER A 23 -6.57 12.35 4.05
N ASP A 24 -5.64 12.30 5.02
CA ASP A 24 -5.19 13.51 5.75
C ASP A 24 -4.41 14.46 4.81
N PHE A 25 -3.62 13.94 3.87
CA PHE A 25 -2.97 14.75 2.83
C PHE A 25 -4.00 15.48 1.95
N MET A 26 -5.04 14.78 1.50
CA MET A 26 -6.16 15.39 0.77
C MET A 26 -6.78 16.53 1.58
N ILE A 27 -7.16 16.28 2.84
CA ILE A 27 -7.87 17.25 3.69
C ILE A 27 -7.01 18.49 3.95
N ARG A 28 -5.73 18.30 4.29
CA ARG A 28 -4.87 19.40 4.75
C ARG A 28 -4.13 20.13 3.63
N LEU A 29 -3.70 19.41 2.60
CA LEU A 29 -2.92 19.98 1.50
C LEU A 29 -3.78 20.31 0.28
N GLY A 30 -4.97 19.71 0.18
CA GLY A 30 -5.89 19.93 -0.94
C GLY A 30 -6.70 21.23 -0.84
N SER A 31 -6.67 21.95 0.27
CA SER A 31 -7.49 23.16 0.47
C SER A 31 -7.12 24.33 -0.45
N GLU A 32 -5.92 24.33 -1.03
CA GLU A 32 -5.42 25.40 -1.90
C GLU A 32 -5.35 24.99 -3.39
N ASP A 33 -5.43 23.70 -3.71
CA ASP A 33 -5.37 23.18 -5.08
C ASP A 33 -6.19 21.90 -5.21
N ASP A 34 -7.33 21.97 -5.90
CA ASP A 34 -8.24 20.83 -6.13
C ASP A 34 -7.53 19.65 -6.81
N ARG A 35 -6.46 19.90 -7.58
CA ARG A 35 -5.69 18.82 -8.23
C ARG A 35 -4.85 18.04 -7.22
N VAL A 36 -4.44 18.67 -6.12
CA VAL A 36 -3.77 18.02 -4.99
C VAL A 36 -4.79 17.21 -4.20
N ALA A 37 -5.97 17.78 -3.93
CA ALA A 37 -7.06 17.06 -3.27
C ALA A 37 -7.44 15.79 -4.05
N GLN A 38 -7.76 15.95 -5.34
CA GLN A 38 -8.15 14.83 -6.20
C GLN A 38 -7.09 13.73 -6.27
N PHE A 39 -5.81 14.10 -6.39
CA PHE A 39 -4.74 13.11 -6.44
C PHE A 39 -4.67 12.26 -5.15
N TRP A 40 -4.73 12.91 -3.99
CA TRP A 40 -4.68 12.19 -2.71
C TRP A 40 -5.98 11.43 -2.40
N GLU A 41 -7.12 11.88 -2.91
CA GLU A 41 -8.39 11.14 -2.87
C GLU A 41 -8.30 9.82 -3.67
N GLU A 42 -7.75 9.89 -4.88
CA GLU A 42 -7.53 8.72 -5.76
C GLU A 42 -6.62 7.71 -5.06
N MET A 43 -5.43 8.14 -4.61
CA MET A 43 -4.49 7.29 -3.87
C MET A 43 -5.14 6.68 -2.61
N SER A 44 -5.85 7.48 -1.80
CA SER A 44 -6.53 6.98 -0.60
C SER A 44 -7.60 5.94 -0.91
N SER A 45 -8.28 6.08 -2.06
CA SER A 45 -9.34 5.16 -2.47
C SER A 45 -8.76 3.83 -2.93
N GLU A 46 -7.64 3.85 -3.64
CA GLU A 46 -6.92 2.66 -4.08
C GLU A 46 -6.44 1.82 -2.87
N GLU A 47 -5.78 2.43 -1.89
CA GLU A 47 -5.35 1.77 -0.65
C GLU A 47 -6.54 1.20 0.15
N TRP A 48 -7.70 1.88 0.12
CA TRP A 48 -8.91 1.38 0.75
C TRP A 48 -9.45 0.13 0.03
N GLU A 49 -9.35 0.05 -1.30
CA GLU A 49 -9.70 -1.16 -2.04
C GLU A 49 -8.80 -2.34 -1.67
N HIS A 50 -7.50 -2.11 -1.54
CA HIS A 50 -6.55 -3.12 -1.06
C HIS A 50 -6.92 -3.61 0.35
N TYR A 51 -7.18 -2.71 1.29
CA TYR A 51 -7.66 -3.04 2.63
C TYR A 51 -8.92 -3.94 2.60
N VAL A 52 -9.90 -3.62 1.74
CA VAL A 52 -11.10 -4.46 1.57
C VAL A 52 -10.76 -5.86 1.06
N ILE A 53 -9.78 -5.98 0.16
CA ILE A 53 -9.30 -7.28 -0.32
C ILE A 53 -8.59 -8.07 0.77
N VAL A 54 -7.80 -7.42 1.63
CA VAL A 54 -7.18 -8.07 2.79
C VAL A 54 -8.25 -8.73 3.67
N HIS A 55 -9.32 -8.03 4.02
CA HIS A 55 -10.41 -8.61 4.82
C HIS A 55 -11.18 -9.71 4.10
N PHE A 56 -11.45 -9.52 2.81
CA PHE A 56 -12.10 -10.54 1.98
C PHE A 56 -11.27 -11.82 1.94
N GLY A 57 -9.97 -11.68 1.70
CA GLY A 57 -9.01 -12.77 1.68
C GLY A 57 -8.87 -13.49 3.02
N ARG A 58 -8.88 -12.72 4.12
CA ARG A 58 -8.78 -13.26 5.49
C ARG A 58 -9.91 -14.24 5.75
N ASN A 59 -11.14 -13.84 5.42
CA ASN A 59 -12.31 -14.71 5.58
C ASN A 59 -12.20 -16.02 4.77
N LEU A 60 -11.67 -15.96 3.54
CA LEU A 60 -11.44 -17.16 2.73
C LEU A 60 -10.38 -18.08 3.36
N CYS A 61 -9.27 -17.51 3.81
CA CYS A 61 -8.18 -18.28 4.42
C CYS A 61 -8.59 -18.90 5.77
N GLU A 62 -9.42 -18.22 6.55
CA GLU A 62 -10.04 -18.77 7.77
C GLU A 62 -10.91 -19.98 7.45
N ARG A 63 -11.82 -19.84 6.48
CA ARG A 63 -12.71 -20.94 6.03
C ARG A 63 -11.93 -22.11 5.45
N ALA A 64 -10.82 -21.84 4.77
CA ALA A 64 -9.92 -22.85 4.21
C ALA A 64 -8.97 -23.49 5.25
N GLY A 65 -8.97 -23.00 6.50
CA GLY A 65 -8.12 -23.51 7.58
C GLY A 65 -6.64 -23.14 7.46
N MET A 66 -6.31 -22.09 6.70
CA MET A 66 -4.94 -21.77 6.27
C MET A 66 -4.19 -20.80 7.21
N MET A 67 -4.84 -20.19 8.19
CA MET A 67 -4.28 -19.06 8.96
C MET A 67 -2.96 -19.34 9.70
N ARG A 68 -2.69 -20.61 10.01
CA ARG A 68 -1.45 -21.05 10.69
C ARG A 68 -0.37 -21.54 9.74
N GLU A 69 -0.66 -21.64 8.44
CA GLU A 69 0.30 -22.11 7.45
C GLU A 69 1.45 -21.11 7.31
N PRO A 70 2.70 -21.57 7.12
CA PRO A 70 3.82 -20.69 6.90
C PRO A 70 3.79 -20.12 5.48
N VAL A 71 4.12 -18.84 5.34
CA VAL A 71 4.30 -18.19 4.04
C VAL A 71 5.79 -17.88 3.85
N GLN A 72 6.32 -18.24 2.68
CA GLN A 72 7.62 -17.78 2.23
C GLN A 72 7.48 -16.32 1.76
N THR A 73 7.74 -15.42 2.69
CA THR A 73 7.72 -13.97 2.51
C THR A 73 8.85 -13.35 3.34
N ALA A 74 8.86 -12.02 3.45
CA ALA A 74 9.75 -11.25 4.30
C ALA A 74 9.75 -11.85 5.71
N ASP A 75 10.92 -11.81 6.35
CA ASP A 75 10.99 -12.29 7.72
C ASP A 75 10.36 -11.29 8.69
N ALA A 76 10.32 -11.67 9.96
CA ALA A 76 9.71 -10.82 10.99
C ALA A 76 10.48 -9.51 11.22
N GLU A 77 11.77 -9.48 10.87
CA GLU A 77 12.63 -8.29 11.04
C GLU A 77 12.27 -7.25 9.99
N THR A 78 12.18 -7.63 8.72
CA THR A 78 11.73 -6.73 7.65
C THR A 78 10.32 -6.18 7.93
N LEU A 79 9.38 -7.01 8.38
CA LEU A 79 8.04 -6.52 8.76
C LEU A 79 8.08 -5.50 9.90
N ALA A 80 9.01 -5.66 10.85
CA ALA A 80 9.17 -4.72 11.95
C ALA A 80 9.77 -3.38 11.48
N GLU A 81 10.71 -3.42 10.54
CA GLU A 81 11.29 -2.23 9.91
C GLU A 81 10.25 -1.43 9.11
N LEU A 82 9.45 -2.11 8.27
CA LEU A 82 8.38 -1.46 7.51
C LEU A 82 7.35 -0.80 8.45
N ARG A 83 6.96 -1.49 9.54
CA ARG A 83 6.09 -0.91 10.57
C ARG A 83 6.70 0.30 11.24
N GLN A 84 8.02 0.32 11.44
CA GLN A 84 8.70 1.46 12.05
C GLN A 84 8.64 2.67 11.12
N VAL A 85 8.89 2.49 9.82
CA VAL A 85 8.76 3.54 8.80
C VAL A 85 7.35 4.13 8.76
N LEU A 86 6.34 3.26 8.83
CA LEU A 86 4.94 3.67 8.88
C LEU A 86 4.63 4.52 10.12
N ARG A 87 5.00 4.05 11.31
CA ARG A 87 4.78 4.76 12.58
C ARG A 87 5.44 6.13 12.61
N GLU A 88 6.69 6.24 12.14
CA GLU A 88 7.41 7.52 12.11
C GLU A 88 6.70 8.55 11.23
N SER A 89 6.12 8.09 10.12
CA SER A 89 5.34 8.91 9.20
C SER A 89 4.01 9.32 9.81
N GLU A 90 3.28 8.40 10.46
CA GLU A 90 2.07 8.71 11.22
C GLU A 90 2.31 9.76 12.30
N GLU A 91 3.37 9.61 13.10
CA GLU A 91 3.73 10.58 14.14
C GLU A 91 4.06 11.96 13.56
N ARG A 92 4.67 11.99 12.37
CA ARG A 92 4.96 13.24 11.66
C ARG A 92 3.68 13.93 11.19
N VAL A 93 2.75 13.17 10.61
CA VAL A 93 1.44 13.67 10.15
C VAL A 93 0.57 14.12 11.32
N ALA A 94 0.51 13.34 12.40
CA ALA A 94 -0.24 13.66 13.61
C ALA A 94 0.19 15.00 14.24
N ARG A 95 1.49 15.34 14.17
CA ARG A 95 2.03 16.63 14.62
C ARG A 95 1.67 17.80 13.69
N GLY A 96 1.11 17.55 12.51
CA GLY A 96 0.74 18.56 11.52
C GLY A 96 1.93 19.32 10.93
N ALA A 97 3.14 18.80 11.08
CA ALA A 97 4.38 19.45 10.68
C ALA A 97 4.92 18.82 9.38
N TYR A 98 4.16 18.97 8.29
CA TYR A 98 4.56 18.46 6.98
C TYR A 98 4.04 19.35 5.84
N THR A 99 4.82 19.41 4.76
CA THR A 99 4.51 20.12 3.52
C THR A 99 4.00 19.15 2.45
N LEU A 100 3.53 19.67 1.31
CA LEU A 100 3.21 18.83 0.14
C LEU A 100 4.40 17.99 -0.32
N ASN A 101 5.61 18.55 -0.29
CA ASN A 101 6.82 17.81 -0.66
C ASN A 101 7.13 16.69 0.34
N ASP A 102 6.85 16.90 1.63
CA ASP A 102 7.00 15.85 2.64
C ASP A 102 5.99 14.73 2.43
N ALA A 103 4.73 15.07 2.11
CA ALA A 103 3.69 14.09 1.80
C ALA A 103 4.08 13.22 0.59
N PHE A 104 4.57 13.85 -0.49
CA PHE A 104 5.09 13.11 -1.65
C PHE A 104 6.29 12.23 -1.32
N ARG A 105 7.20 12.68 -0.44
CA ARG A 105 8.32 11.83 0.00
C ARG A 105 7.85 10.62 0.79
N MET A 106 6.89 10.81 1.68
CA MET A 106 6.28 9.70 2.45
C MET A 106 5.59 8.71 1.51
N ALA A 107 4.79 9.20 0.57
CA ALA A 107 4.14 8.34 -0.43
C ALA A 107 5.17 7.55 -1.25
N VAL A 108 6.20 8.20 -1.80
CA VAL A 108 7.25 7.49 -2.56
C VAL A 108 7.91 6.42 -1.70
N LEU A 109 8.20 6.73 -0.44
CA LEU A 109 8.80 5.76 0.48
C LEU A 109 7.89 4.54 0.71
N PHE A 110 6.58 4.73 0.86
CA PHE A 110 5.64 3.64 1.06
C PHE A 110 5.45 2.80 -0.20
N GLU A 111 5.15 3.43 -1.33
CA GLU A 111 4.87 2.74 -2.58
C GLU A 111 6.13 2.01 -3.12
N THR A 112 7.33 2.50 -2.81
CA THR A 112 8.59 1.82 -3.21
C THR A 112 9.13 0.87 -2.15
N SER A 113 8.44 0.73 -1.01
CA SER A 113 8.80 -0.25 0.01
C SER A 113 8.36 -1.66 -0.39
N GLU A 114 8.78 -2.67 0.38
CA GLU A 114 8.38 -4.06 0.15
C GLU A 114 6.89 -4.34 0.49
N VAL A 115 6.08 -3.32 0.82
CA VAL A 115 4.64 -3.48 1.11
C VAL A 115 3.89 -4.06 -0.08
N ASP A 116 4.18 -3.61 -1.30
CA ASP A 116 3.57 -4.15 -2.52
C ASP A 116 3.91 -5.63 -2.73
N ASP A 117 5.16 -6.02 -2.45
CA ASP A 117 5.58 -7.42 -2.51
C ASP A 117 4.84 -8.28 -1.47
N LEU A 118 4.61 -7.75 -0.27
CA LEU A 118 3.81 -8.42 0.77
C LEU A 118 2.37 -8.61 0.31
N PHE A 119 1.75 -7.57 -0.25
CA PHE A 119 0.38 -7.64 -0.77
C PHE A 119 0.27 -8.63 -1.93
N MET A 120 1.23 -8.65 -2.86
CA MET A 120 1.25 -9.61 -3.97
C MET A 120 1.40 -11.06 -3.48
N ARG A 121 2.20 -11.29 -2.43
CA ARG A 121 2.26 -12.60 -1.77
C ARG A 121 0.96 -12.96 -1.09
N LEU A 122 0.30 -12.00 -0.43
CA LEU A 122 -1.03 -12.20 0.17
C LEU A 122 -2.05 -12.62 -0.88
N VAL A 123 -2.07 -11.96 -2.04
CA VAL A 123 -2.93 -12.32 -3.17
C VAL A 123 -2.70 -13.77 -3.61
N GLY A 124 -1.43 -14.21 -3.66
CA GLY A 124 -1.10 -15.62 -3.92
C GLY A 124 -1.73 -16.59 -2.91
N VAL A 125 -1.67 -16.25 -1.61
CA VAL A 125 -2.30 -17.05 -0.54
C VAL A 125 -3.84 -17.07 -0.70
N ILE A 126 -4.45 -15.94 -1.04
CA ILE A 126 -5.90 -15.87 -1.25
C ILE A 126 -6.33 -16.74 -2.43
N ARG A 127 -5.57 -16.76 -3.52
CA ARG A 127 -5.84 -17.66 -4.67
C ARG A 127 -5.79 -19.13 -4.26
N GLN A 128 -4.81 -19.52 -3.45
CA GLN A 128 -4.74 -20.89 -2.90
C GLN A 128 -5.96 -21.23 -2.03
N ALA A 129 -6.46 -20.28 -1.24
CA ALA A 129 -7.69 -20.47 -0.47
C ALA A 129 -8.92 -20.65 -1.38
N ILE A 130 -9.02 -19.86 -2.45
CA ILE A 130 -10.08 -20.00 -3.46
C ILE A 130 -10.05 -21.39 -4.11
N GLU A 131 -8.87 -21.84 -4.53
CA GLU A 131 -8.67 -23.17 -5.12
C GLU A 131 -9.07 -24.28 -4.14
N ARG A 132 -8.64 -24.18 -2.88
CA ARG A 132 -8.93 -25.17 -1.83
C ARG A 132 -10.43 -25.25 -1.51
N LEU A 133 -11.13 -24.13 -1.55
CA LEU A 133 -12.59 -24.06 -1.34
C LEU A 133 -13.40 -24.37 -2.59
N GLY A 134 -12.77 -24.39 -3.78
CA GLY A 134 -13.46 -24.56 -5.07
C GLY A 134 -14.29 -23.34 -5.50
N GLU A 135 -14.00 -22.15 -4.97
CA GLU A 135 -14.82 -20.92 -5.15
C GLU A 135 -14.31 -20.03 -6.29
N TYR A 136 -13.94 -20.61 -7.44
CA TYR A 136 -13.29 -19.92 -8.58
C TYR A 136 -14.01 -18.67 -9.11
N HIS A 137 -15.33 -18.56 -8.88
CA HIS A 137 -16.09 -17.36 -9.21
C HIS A 137 -15.59 -16.09 -8.50
N LEU A 138 -14.83 -16.24 -7.42
CA LEU A 138 -14.25 -15.16 -6.61
C LEU A 138 -12.93 -14.60 -7.17
N GLU A 139 -12.27 -15.29 -8.11
CA GLU A 139 -10.98 -14.83 -8.66
C GLU A 139 -11.05 -13.45 -9.32
N LYS A 140 -12.17 -13.14 -9.99
CA LYS A 140 -12.39 -11.83 -10.62
C LYS A 140 -12.40 -10.66 -9.64
N ARG A 141 -12.63 -10.92 -8.35
CA ARG A 141 -12.58 -9.89 -7.32
C ARG A 141 -11.12 -9.57 -6.96
N ILE A 142 -10.28 -10.58 -6.92
CA ILE A 142 -8.84 -10.45 -6.64
C ILE A 142 -8.10 -9.84 -7.84
N GLN A 143 -8.43 -10.24 -9.06
CA GLN A 143 -7.78 -9.69 -10.26
C GLN A 143 -7.98 -8.18 -10.44
N ARG A 144 -9.11 -7.63 -9.97
CA ARG A 144 -9.39 -6.19 -10.10
C ARG A 144 -8.49 -5.35 -9.20
N ALA A 145 -8.27 -5.77 -7.96
CA ALA A 145 -7.37 -5.05 -7.06
C ALA A 145 -5.91 -5.09 -7.53
N ASN A 146 -5.47 -6.20 -8.12
CA ASN A 146 -4.12 -6.30 -8.67
C ASN A 146 -3.88 -5.47 -9.93
N ALA A 147 -4.93 -5.04 -10.64
CA ALA A 147 -4.77 -4.40 -11.94
C ALA A 147 -4.15 -3.00 -11.84
N HIS A 148 -4.19 -2.37 -10.66
CA HIS A 148 -3.82 -0.97 -10.48
C HIS A 148 -2.46 -0.76 -9.81
N MET A 149 -1.93 -1.73 -9.06
CA MET A 149 -0.65 -1.60 -8.34
C MET A 149 0.53 -1.09 -9.19
N HIS A 150 0.69 -1.56 -10.43
CA HIS A 150 1.83 -1.13 -11.26
C HIS A 150 1.66 0.29 -11.83
N ASP A 151 0.42 0.77 -11.97
CA ASP A 151 0.15 2.11 -12.47
C ASP A 151 0.33 3.19 -11.38
N HIS A 152 0.31 2.81 -10.10
CA HIS A 152 0.42 3.70 -8.94
C HIS A 152 1.77 4.44 -8.92
N LEU A 153 2.89 3.74 -9.05
CA LEU A 153 4.24 4.34 -9.01
C LEU A 153 4.46 5.36 -10.12
N ASP A 154 3.99 5.02 -11.31
CA ASP A 154 4.05 5.87 -12.49
C ASP A 154 3.15 7.11 -12.35
N GLY A 155 1.97 6.92 -11.77
CA GLY A 155 1.05 7.98 -11.37
C GLY A 155 1.68 8.94 -10.37
N LEU A 156 2.32 8.40 -9.34
CA LEU A 156 2.99 9.15 -8.28
C LEU A 156 4.15 9.99 -8.84
N VAL A 157 5.03 9.44 -9.67
CA VAL A 157 6.13 10.20 -10.29
C VAL A 157 5.58 11.34 -11.17
N ARG A 158 4.50 11.09 -11.93
CA ARG A 158 3.83 12.13 -12.73
C ARG A 158 3.23 13.22 -11.85
N ALA A 159 2.60 12.85 -10.74
CA ALA A 159 2.02 13.79 -9.79
C ALA A 159 3.09 14.64 -9.11
N VAL A 160 4.18 14.04 -8.63
CA VAL A 160 5.34 14.74 -8.05
C VAL A 160 5.86 15.79 -9.04
N ARG A 161 6.05 15.41 -10.31
CA ARG A 161 6.52 16.34 -11.35
C ARG A 161 5.55 17.50 -11.60
N ARG A 162 4.25 17.25 -11.50
CA ARG A 162 3.21 18.24 -11.79
C ARG A 162 2.91 19.16 -10.62
N LEU A 163 3.01 18.67 -9.39
CA LEU A 163 2.45 19.31 -8.20
C LEU A 163 3.52 19.79 -7.19
N ALA A 164 4.64 19.07 -7.04
CA ALA A 164 5.63 19.37 -5.98
C ALA A 164 6.58 20.53 -6.32
N ASN A 165 6.69 20.92 -7.60
CA ASN A 165 7.61 21.94 -8.10
C ASN A 165 9.07 21.82 -7.57
N ASP A 166 9.51 20.61 -7.26
CA ASP A 166 10.82 20.30 -6.66
C ASP A 166 11.59 19.30 -7.54
N PRO A 167 12.61 19.75 -8.30
CA PRO A 167 13.39 18.89 -9.17
C PRO A 167 14.14 17.76 -8.45
N GLU A 168 14.59 18.00 -7.21
CA GLU A 168 15.28 16.98 -6.42
C GLU A 168 14.31 15.88 -5.99
N LEU A 169 13.09 16.26 -5.62
CA LEU A 169 12.03 15.30 -5.30
C LEU A 169 11.62 14.47 -6.53
N VAL A 170 11.52 15.08 -7.71
CA VAL A 170 11.28 14.34 -8.96
C VAL A 170 12.38 13.33 -9.25
N ARG A 171 13.65 13.73 -9.03
CA ARG A 171 14.79 12.84 -9.21
C ARG A 171 14.76 11.68 -8.21
N TYR A 172 14.55 11.97 -6.93
CA TYR A 172 14.38 10.97 -5.88
C TYR A 172 13.28 9.96 -6.22
N ALA A 173 12.09 10.43 -6.62
CA ALA A 173 10.97 9.55 -6.96
C ALA A 173 11.32 8.61 -8.11
N ARG A 174 11.98 9.12 -9.16
CA ARG A 174 12.41 8.29 -10.30
C ARG A 174 13.45 7.25 -9.93
N GLU A 175 14.44 7.65 -9.12
CA GLU A 175 15.50 6.74 -8.66
C GLU A 175 14.92 5.64 -7.76
N ALA A 176 14.00 5.98 -6.86
CA ALA A 176 13.32 5.02 -5.98
C ALA A 176 12.47 4.01 -6.78
N VAL A 177 11.65 4.49 -7.73
CA VAL A 177 10.83 3.62 -8.58
C VAL A 177 11.69 2.72 -9.47
N ALA A 178 12.76 3.25 -10.05
CA ALA A 178 13.66 2.46 -10.89
C ALA A 178 14.39 1.36 -10.11
N ALA A 179 14.75 1.62 -8.85
CA ALA A 179 15.37 0.63 -7.98
C ALA A 179 14.37 -0.46 -7.52
N HIS A 180 13.09 -0.11 -7.37
CA HIS A 180 12.04 -1.06 -6.99
C HIS A 180 11.63 -1.99 -8.14
N LEU A 181 11.63 -1.49 -9.39
CA LEU A 181 11.22 -2.26 -10.57
C LEU A 181 12.35 -3.07 -11.25
N GLY A 182 13.61 -2.83 -10.90
CA GLY A 182 14.80 -3.39 -11.55
C GLY A 182 15.38 -4.60 -10.83
#